data_AF-A0A959CNM4-F1
#
_entry.id   AF-A0A959CNM4-F1
#
_cell.length_a   1.000
_cell.length_b   1.000
_cell.length_c   1.000
_cell.angle_alpha   90.00
_cell.angle_beta   90.00
_cell.angle_gamma   90.00
#
_symmetry.space_group_name_H-M   'P 1'
#
loop_
_entity.id
_entity.type
_entity.pdbx_description
1 polymer ?
#
loop_
_entity_poly.entity_id
_entity_poly.type
_entity_poly.pdbx_seq_one_letter_code
_entity_poly.pdbx_strand_id
1 'polypeptide(L)'
;MRSLCPVLPCIEAMPATKGKGRNILLENVLLFSFWIAFFSLAGSLCLHGQTYETTGASINWEDPAAWSCSGGPCGNNPFPGRDLQNDDVFIRHNINYYSNNPITIRNNSSIDISQGARLNLASNLNISNGGVLAVNGGSIRIGPGIMNNDGLASFSDAFVQKDGNYINNGSTTLANACIEILDGNFNNNGSL
;
A
#
# COMPACT_ATOMS: atom_id res chain seq x y z
N MET A 1 8.43 -10.49 -0.80
CA MET A 1 8.84 -11.04 -2.11
C MET A 1 7.64 -11.64 -2.83
N ARG A 2 7.01 -10.89 -3.74
CA ARG A 2 6.36 -11.43 -4.95
C ARG A 2 6.46 -10.37 -6.03
N SER A 3 7.52 -10.53 -6.83
CA SER A 3 7.72 -9.89 -8.12
C SER A 3 6.85 -10.62 -9.14
N LEU A 4 6.09 -9.89 -9.94
CA LEU A 4 5.52 -10.38 -11.19
C LEU A 4 5.87 -9.39 -12.29
N CYS A 5 7.08 -9.54 -12.84
CA CYS A 5 7.37 -9.06 -14.20
C CYS A 5 6.81 -10.06 -15.21
N PRO A 6 6.23 -9.61 -16.34
CA PRO A 6 5.73 -10.51 -17.37
C PRO A 6 6.87 -11.21 -18.11
N VAL A 7 6.61 -12.48 -18.41
CA VAL A 7 7.43 -13.42 -19.17
C VAL A 7 7.61 -12.91 -20.61
N LEU A 8 8.86 -12.74 -21.06
CA LEU A 8 9.17 -12.53 -22.48
C LEU A 8 8.74 -13.76 -23.28
N PRO A 9 8.05 -13.62 -24.43
CA PRO A 9 7.86 -14.74 -25.33
C PRO A 9 9.21 -15.15 -25.97
N CYS A 10 9.49 -16.45 -25.93
CA CYS A 10 10.55 -17.09 -26.70
C CYS A 10 10.38 -16.77 -28.19
N ILE A 11 11.41 -16.18 -28.79
CA ILE A 11 11.51 -16.05 -30.24
C ILE A 11 11.98 -17.41 -30.79
N GLU A 12 11.05 -18.18 -31.36
CA GLU A 12 11.41 -19.36 -32.15
C GLU A 12 12.09 -18.92 -33.45
N ALA A 13 13.31 -19.41 -33.68
CA ALA A 13 14.07 -19.17 -34.89
C ALA A 13 13.44 -19.92 -36.09
N MET A 14 12.98 -19.18 -37.10
CA MET A 14 12.51 -19.75 -38.37
C MET A 14 13.70 -20.24 -39.22
N PRO A 15 13.55 -21.33 -40.01
CA PRO A 15 14.61 -21.86 -40.85
C PRO A 15 14.90 -20.97 -42.07
N ALA A 16 16.18 -20.76 -42.34
CA ALA A 16 16.69 -20.00 -43.49
C ALA A 16 16.35 -20.70 -44.81
N THR A 17 15.54 -20.04 -45.65
CA THR A 17 15.34 -20.45 -47.05
C THR A 17 16.37 -19.79 -47.96
N LYS A 18 17.01 -20.60 -48.80
CA LYS A 18 18.10 -20.26 -49.71
C LYS A 18 17.53 -19.60 -50.97
N GLY A 19 17.39 -18.28 -50.97
CA GLY A 19 16.92 -17.46 -52.10
C GLY A 19 18.06 -16.85 -52.91
N LYS A 20 18.11 -17.16 -54.21
CA LYS A 20 19.01 -16.59 -55.23
C LYS A 20 18.88 -15.06 -55.30
N GLY A 21 20.01 -14.39 -55.47
CA GLY A 21 20.16 -12.96 -55.27
C GLY A 21 19.43 -12.04 -56.25
N ARG A 22 19.20 -10.82 -55.74
CA ARG A 22 19.11 -9.54 -56.45
C ARG A 22 18.85 -8.45 -55.41
N ASN A 23 19.80 -7.54 -55.22
CA ASN A 23 19.64 -6.17 -54.70
C ASN A 23 18.49 -5.92 -53.69
N ILE A 24 18.69 -6.23 -52.40
CA ILE A 24 17.76 -5.84 -51.30
C ILE A 24 18.53 -5.28 -50.09
N LEU A 25 19.62 -4.54 -50.32
CA LEU A 25 20.51 -4.10 -49.23
C LEU A 25 20.26 -2.66 -48.75
N LEU A 26 19.29 -1.94 -49.31
CA LEU A 26 19.03 -0.53 -48.97
C LEU A 26 17.63 -0.24 -48.42
N GLU A 27 16.64 -1.14 -48.53
CA GLU A 27 15.28 -0.88 -48.02
C GLU A 27 15.00 -1.50 -46.63
N ASN A 28 15.81 -2.46 -46.16
CA ASN A 28 15.57 -3.14 -44.88
C ASN A 28 16.13 -2.40 -43.65
N VAL A 29 16.94 -1.35 -43.82
CA VAL A 29 17.57 -0.63 -42.70
C VAL A 29 16.64 0.47 -42.13
N LEU A 30 15.68 0.97 -42.91
CA LEU A 30 14.78 2.04 -42.48
C LEU A 30 13.52 1.55 -41.74
N LEU A 31 13.15 0.27 -41.87
CA LEU A 31 11.99 -0.29 -41.17
C LEU A 31 12.32 -0.87 -39.79
N PHE A 32 13.59 -1.16 -39.51
CA PHE A 32 14.03 -1.69 -38.21
C PHE A 32 14.21 -0.59 -37.15
N SER A 33 14.49 0.65 -37.58
CA SER A 33 14.67 1.80 -36.69
C SER A 33 13.35 2.40 -36.19
N PHE A 34 12.23 2.16 -36.87
CA PHE A 34 10.91 2.64 -36.43
C PHE A 34 10.29 1.77 -35.31
N TRP A 35 10.63 0.48 -35.24
CA TRP A 35 10.14 -0.42 -34.19
C TRP A 35 10.91 -0.29 -32.87
N ILE A 36 12.20 0.04 -32.92
CA ILE A 36 12.99 0.27 -31.69
C ILE A 36 12.59 1.60 -31.02
N ALA A 37 12.27 2.63 -31.81
CA ALA A 37 11.85 3.93 -31.28
C ALA A 37 10.44 3.91 -30.63
N PHE A 38 9.52 3.07 -31.14
CA PHE A 38 8.18 2.93 -30.56
C PHE A 38 8.19 2.10 -29.26
N PHE A 39 9.12 1.17 -29.10
CA PHE A 39 9.29 0.41 -27.86
C PHE A 39 10.03 1.18 -26.75
N SER A 40 10.81 2.20 -27.08
CA SER A 40 11.47 3.07 -26.08
C SER A 40 10.55 4.14 -25.47
N LEU A 41 9.33 4.33 -26.00
CA LEU A 41 8.35 5.29 -25.48
C LEU A 41 7.21 4.63 -24.69
N ALA A 42 7.33 3.34 -24.36
CA ALA A 42 6.56 2.73 -23.27
C ALA A 42 7.40 2.79 -21.98
N GLY A 43 7.91 3.98 -21.65
CA GLY A 43 8.42 4.24 -20.32
C GLY A 43 7.28 3.99 -19.36
N SER A 44 7.34 2.87 -18.65
CA SER A 44 6.41 2.54 -17.60
C SER A 44 6.35 3.74 -16.66
N LEU A 45 5.24 4.48 -16.70
CA LEU A 45 4.87 5.38 -15.61
C LEU A 45 4.58 4.45 -14.43
N CYS A 46 5.64 3.95 -13.80
CA CYS A 46 5.53 3.37 -12.48
C CYS A 46 4.95 4.49 -11.61
N LEU A 47 3.67 4.38 -11.25
CA LEU A 47 3.18 5.11 -10.08
C LEU A 47 4.09 4.67 -8.94
N HIS A 48 4.95 5.58 -8.49
CA HIS A 48 5.92 5.29 -7.45
C HIS A 48 5.15 5.31 -6.13
N GLY A 49 4.68 4.16 -5.68
CA GLY A 49 4.19 4.02 -4.32
C GLY A 49 5.30 4.34 -3.32
N GLN A 50 4.97 5.04 -2.25
CA GLN A 50 5.92 5.29 -1.17
C GLN A 50 5.76 4.22 -0.11
N THR A 51 6.89 3.77 0.43
CA THR A 51 6.92 2.84 1.54
C THR A 51 7.52 3.53 2.74
N TYR A 52 6.79 3.55 3.85
CA TYR A 52 7.21 4.10 5.12
C TYR A 52 7.35 2.96 6.14
N GLU A 53 8.44 2.94 6.89
CA GLU A 53 8.64 1.98 7.97
C GLU A 53 9.15 2.68 9.23
N THR A 54 8.58 2.34 10.38
CA THR A 54 8.98 2.98 11.64
C THR A 54 10.40 2.60 12.05
N THR A 55 11.23 3.59 12.41
CA THR A 55 12.63 3.39 12.84
C THR A 55 12.78 3.11 14.34
N GLY A 56 11.78 3.50 15.14
CA GLY A 56 11.83 3.49 16.60
C GLY A 56 12.55 4.69 17.22
N ALA A 57 13.07 5.63 16.42
CA ALA A 57 13.76 6.82 16.92
C ALA A 57 12.80 7.90 17.48
N SER A 58 11.53 7.84 17.09
CA SER A 58 10.46 8.70 17.60
C SER A 58 9.14 7.93 17.60
N ILE A 59 8.22 8.38 18.46
CA ILE A 59 6.87 7.84 18.59
C ILE A 59 5.82 8.74 17.95
N ASN A 60 6.19 9.89 17.39
CA ASN A 60 5.24 10.83 16.79
C ASN A 60 5.11 10.53 15.29
N TRP A 61 3.89 10.27 14.82
CA TRP A 61 3.60 10.03 13.40
C TRP A 61 4.09 11.17 12.50
N GLU A 62 3.99 12.42 12.97
CA GLU A 62 4.33 13.60 12.16
C GLU A 62 5.82 13.99 12.30
N ASP A 63 6.63 13.18 12.97
CA ASP A 63 8.07 13.38 13.10
C ASP A 63 8.83 12.57 12.02
N PRO A 64 9.56 13.21 11.10
CA PRO A 64 10.42 12.54 10.14
C PRO A 64 11.35 11.47 10.74
N ALA A 65 11.84 11.68 11.97
CA ALA A 65 12.74 10.73 12.61
C ALA A 65 12.06 9.38 12.91
N ALA A 66 10.73 9.35 13.03
CA ALA A 66 9.99 8.12 13.25
C ALA A 66 10.01 7.18 12.04
N TRP A 67 10.39 7.66 10.84
CA TRP A 67 10.17 6.94 9.58
C TRP A 67 11.43 6.79 8.74
N SER A 68 11.62 5.59 8.21
CA SER A 68 12.43 5.33 7.03
C SER A 68 11.49 5.32 5.84
N CYS A 69 11.80 6.12 4.81
CA CYS A 69 11.01 6.18 3.59
C CYS A 69 11.81 5.64 2.41
N SER A 70 11.15 4.85 1.56
CA SER A 70 11.69 4.41 0.27
C SER A 70 10.61 4.46 -0.81
N GLY A 71 11.00 4.52 -2.08
CA GLY A 71 10.06 4.74 -3.18
C GLY A 71 9.53 6.17 -3.25
N GLY A 72 9.22 6.64 -4.47
CA GLY A 72 8.72 8.00 -4.69
C GLY A 72 9.61 9.12 -4.13
N PRO A 73 9.05 10.32 -3.88
CA PRO A 73 9.81 11.50 -3.47
C PRO A 73 9.97 11.64 -1.94
N CYS A 74 10.61 10.67 -1.27
CA CYS A 74 10.81 10.67 0.19
C CYS A 74 11.48 11.93 0.77
N GLY A 75 12.31 12.64 0.00
CA GLY A 75 12.94 13.88 0.45
C GLY A 75 11.93 15.02 0.69
N ASN A 76 10.79 15.01 0.00
CA ASN A 76 9.72 15.99 0.17
C ASN A 76 8.64 15.51 1.14
N ASN A 77 8.48 14.20 1.27
CA ASN A 77 7.50 13.55 2.12
C ASN A 77 8.22 12.56 3.05
N PRO A 78 8.84 13.04 4.14
CA PRO A 78 9.68 12.19 4.99
C PRO A 78 8.88 11.31 5.96
N PHE A 79 7.58 11.53 6.10
CA PHE A 79 6.66 10.74 6.91
C PHE A 79 5.35 10.53 6.13
N PRO A 80 4.55 9.49 6.45
CA PRO A 80 3.31 9.23 5.73
C PRO A 80 2.29 10.35 5.97
N GLY A 81 1.68 10.85 4.90
CA GLY A 81 0.56 11.79 5.01
C GLY A 81 -0.65 11.15 5.70
N ARG A 82 -1.61 11.97 6.13
CA ARG A 82 -2.89 11.47 6.67
C ARG A 82 -3.76 10.78 5.61
N ASP A 83 -3.46 11.03 4.34
CA ASP A 83 -4.25 10.59 3.21
C ASP A 83 -3.39 9.70 2.33
N LEU A 84 -3.49 8.39 2.54
CA LEU A 84 -2.61 7.40 1.94
C LEU A 84 -3.16 6.97 0.57
N GLN A 85 -2.30 7.06 -0.45
CA GLN A 85 -2.64 6.73 -1.83
C GLN A 85 -1.47 6.07 -2.53
N ASN A 86 -1.57 4.77 -2.79
CA ASN A 86 -0.46 3.93 -3.23
C ASN A 86 0.72 3.94 -2.23
N ASP A 87 0.44 4.15 -0.94
CA ASP A 87 1.44 4.14 0.12
C ASP A 87 1.35 2.85 0.93
N ASP A 88 2.50 2.28 1.29
CA ASP A 88 2.59 1.17 2.25
C ASP A 88 3.25 1.67 3.54
N VAL A 89 2.53 1.55 4.66
CA VAL A 89 3.01 2.03 5.97
C VAL A 89 3.19 0.84 6.91
N PHE A 90 4.43 0.56 7.29
CA PHE A 90 4.81 -0.51 8.20
C PHE A 90 5.15 0.05 9.59
N ILE A 91 4.35 -0.33 10.58
CA ILE A 91 4.47 0.09 11.97
C ILE A 91 4.98 -1.09 12.78
N ARG A 92 6.29 -1.07 13.05
CA ARG A 92 7.04 -2.06 13.84
C ARG A 92 7.45 -1.53 15.21
N HIS A 93 7.25 -0.24 15.45
CA HIS A 93 7.46 0.45 16.72
C HIS A 93 6.21 1.25 17.09
N ASN A 94 6.07 1.64 18.36
CA ASN A 94 4.91 2.39 18.82
C ASN A 94 4.85 3.78 18.18
N ILE A 95 3.68 4.13 17.64
CA ILE A 95 3.41 5.43 17.00
C ILE A 95 2.12 6.03 17.55
N ASN A 96 2.16 7.34 17.76
CA ASN A 96 1.05 8.18 18.16
C ASN A 96 0.78 9.21 17.06
N TYR A 97 -0.48 9.26 16.61
CA TYR A 97 -1.01 10.31 15.77
C TYR A 97 -1.89 11.23 16.62
N TYR A 98 -1.34 12.39 16.98
CA TYR A 98 -1.98 13.33 17.91
C TYR A 98 -2.94 14.31 17.23
N SER A 99 -2.90 14.40 15.91
CA SER A 99 -3.76 15.29 15.14
C SER A 99 -5.20 14.77 15.13
N ASN A 100 -6.16 15.69 15.17
CA ASN A 100 -7.59 15.34 15.15
C ASN A 100 -8.13 15.08 13.74
N ASN A 101 -7.29 15.25 12.71
CA ASN A 101 -7.69 15.00 11.33
C ASN A 101 -7.78 13.50 11.06
N PRO A 102 -8.77 13.00 10.29
CA PRO A 102 -8.84 11.57 10.01
C PRO A 102 -7.64 11.07 9.21
N ILE A 103 -7.17 9.86 9.53
CA ILE A 103 -6.32 9.08 8.62
C ILE A 103 -7.24 8.34 7.63
N THR A 104 -6.92 8.41 6.34
CA THR A 104 -7.66 7.73 5.28
C THR A 104 -6.73 6.82 4.47
N ILE A 105 -7.09 5.55 4.38
CA ILE A 105 -6.39 4.51 3.61
C ILE A 105 -7.22 4.20 2.36
N ARG A 106 -6.66 4.42 1.16
CA ARG A 106 -7.34 4.19 -0.12
C ARG A 106 -6.38 3.96 -1.29
N ASN A 107 -6.91 3.61 -2.46
CA ASN A 107 -6.13 3.50 -3.70
C ASN A 107 -4.87 2.61 -3.56
N ASN A 108 -5.03 1.32 -3.26
CA ASN A 108 -3.93 0.38 -3.09
C ASN A 108 -2.90 0.82 -2.02
N SER A 109 -3.36 1.47 -0.96
CA SER A 109 -2.51 1.77 0.19
C SER A 109 -2.81 0.83 1.34
N SER A 110 -1.81 0.67 2.22
CA SER A 110 -1.90 -0.20 3.36
C SER A 110 -1.26 0.40 4.62
N ILE A 111 -1.83 0.06 5.78
CA ILE A 111 -1.16 0.17 7.07
C ILE A 111 -1.03 -1.24 7.63
N ASP A 112 0.20 -1.68 7.92
CA ASP A 112 0.54 -2.92 8.61
C ASP A 112 1.12 -2.60 9.99
N ILE A 113 0.48 -3.09 11.05
CA ILE A 113 0.95 -2.95 12.44
C ILE A 113 1.31 -4.32 12.98
N SER A 114 2.52 -4.48 13.51
CA SER A 114 3.03 -5.81 13.83
C SER A 114 4.24 -5.77 14.75
N GLN A 115 4.78 -6.94 15.10
CA GLN A 115 5.93 -7.08 16.01
C GLN A 115 5.72 -6.46 17.39
N GLY A 116 4.50 -6.57 17.93
CA GLY A 116 4.12 -5.98 19.22
C GLY A 116 3.92 -4.47 19.19
N ALA A 117 4.02 -3.82 18.03
CA ALA A 117 3.82 -2.39 17.90
C ALA A 117 2.38 -1.96 18.20
N ARG A 118 2.25 -0.69 18.61
CA ARG A 118 0.96 -0.03 18.83
C ARG A 118 0.84 1.25 18.01
N LEU A 119 -0.27 1.39 17.29
CA LEU A 119 -0.70 2.67 16.73
C LEU A 119 -1.80 3.28 17.61
N ASN A 120 -1.60 4.50 18.10
CA ASN A 120 -2.63 5.27 18.80
C ASN A 120 -3.08 6.44 17.92
N LEU A 121 -4.37 6.48 17.60
CA LEU A 121 -5.00 7.54 16.81
C LEU A 121 -5.94 8.37 17.70
N ALA A 122 -5.69 9.67 17.77
CA ALA A 122 -6.58 10.62 18.43
C ALA A 122 -7.78 11.05 17.55
N SER A 123 -7.89 10.51 16.34
CA SER A 123 -8.86 10.90 15.31
C SER A 123 -9.61 9.70 14.73
N ASN A 124 -10.49 9.99 13.77
CA ASN A 124 -11.17 8.97 12.98
C ASN A 124 -10.18 8.20 12.09
N LEU A 125 -10.52 6.95 11.79
CA LEU A 125 -9.83 6.13 10.81
C LEU A 125 -10.80 5.72 9.71
N ASN A 126 -10.46 6.02 8.47
CA ASN A 126 -11.25 5.65 7.30
C ASN A 126 -10.45 4.66 6.44
N ILE A 127 -10.96 3.45 6.28
CA ILE A 127 -10.43 2.46 5.35
C ILE A 127 -11.40 2.45 4.17
N SER A 128 -11.07 3.15 3.09
CA SER A 128 -11.92 3.18 1.90
C SER A 128 -11.70 1.92 1.05
N ASN A 129 -12.56 1.70 0.06
CA ASN A 129 -12.39 0.61 -0.89
C ASN A 129 -10.98 0.63 -1.53
N GLY A 130 -10.33 -0.54 -1.61
CA GLY A 130 -8.94 -0.68 -2.04
C GLY A 130 -7.88 -0.24 -1.02
N GLY A 131 -8.29 0.25 0.16
CA GLY A 131 -7.42 0.47 1.31
C GLY A 131 -7.40 -0.75 2.24
N VAL A 132 -6.25 -0.97 2.89
CA VAL A 132 -6.04 -2.12 3.78
C VAL A 132 -5.50 -1.66 5.14
N LEU A 133 -6.15 -2.09 6.22
CA LEU A 133 -5.57 -2.11 7.56
C LEU A 133 -5.27 -3.56 7.94
N ALA A 134 -4.01 -3.86 8.25
CA ALA A 134 -3.59 -5.14 8.78
C ALA A 134 -2.95 -4.94 10.15
N VAL A 135 -3.40 -5.69 11.16
CA VAL A 135 -2.72 -5.78 12.46
C VAL A 135 -2.39 -7.24 12.71
N ASN A 136 -1.10 -7.56 12.78
CA ASN A 136 -0.60 -8.92 12.94
C ASN A 136 0.40 -9.01 14.09
N GLY A 137 -0.04 -9.51 15.24
CA GLY A 137 0.77 -9.55 16.46
C GLY A 137 1.03 -8.17 17.05
N GLY A 138 0.11 -7.22 16.88
CA GLY A 138 0.21 -5.83 17.32
C GLY A 138 -1.09 -5.29 17.92
N SER A 139 -1.17 -3.98 18.13
CA SER A 139 -2.40 -3.34 18.61
C SER A 139 -2.67 -2.00 17.97
N ILE A 140 -3.94 -1.60 17.94
CA ILE A 140 -4.35 -0.27 17.53
C ILE A 140 -5.38 0.28 18.50
N ARG A 141 -5.22 1.54 18.89
CA ARG A 141 -6.20 2.31 19.65
C ARG A 141 -6.69 3.46 18.81
N ILE A 142 -8.01 3.61 18.69
CA ILE A 142 -8.63 4.66 17.88
C ILE A 142 -9.65 5.41 18.73
N GLY A 143 -9.57 6.73 18.74
CA GLY A 143 -10.67 7.58 19.17
C GLY A 143 -10.42 8.40 20.45
N PRO A 144 -11.38 9.30 20.75
CA PRO A 144 -12.81 9.21 20.41
C PRO A 144 -13.16 9.46 18.93
N GLY A 145 -14.24 8.85 18.42
CA GLY A 145 -14.76 9.12 17.07
C GLY A 145 -15.29 7.92 16.29
N ILE A 146 -15.06 7.88 14.98
CA ILE A 146 -15.54 6.83 14.07
C ILE A 146 -14.35 6.11 13.42
N MET A 147 -14.38 4.77 13.45
CA MET A 147 -13.64 3.94 12.50
C MET A 147 -14.63 3.51 11.41
N ASN A 148 -14.39 3.92 10.17
CA ASN A 148 -15.23 3.53 9.03
C ASN A 148 -14.43 2.57 8.13
N ASN A 149 -14.90 1.35 7.98
CA ASN A 149 -14.29 0.34 7.11
C ASN A 149 -15.19 0.03 5.92
N ASP A 150 -14.87 0.62 4.78
CA ASP A 150 -15.42 0.28 3.45
C ASP A 150 -14.42 -0.56 2.62
N GLY A 151 -13.23 -0.84 3.17
CA GLY A 151 -12.17 -1.63 2.55
C GLY A 151 -11.93 -2.97 3.25
N LEU A 152 -10.66 -3.29 3.51
CA LEU A 152 -10.26 -4.51 4.23
C LEU A 152 -9.58 -4.16 5.56
N ALA A 153 -10.10 -4.74 6.65
CA ALA A 153 -9.47 -4.73 7.97
C ALA A 153 -9.17 -6.18 8.39
N SER A 154 -7.91 -6.53 8.60
CA SER A 154 -7.48 -7.87 9.00
C SER A 154 -6.73 -7.81 10.33
N PHE A 155 -7.21 -8.60 11.30
CA PHE A 155 -6.64 -8.64 12.63
C PHE A 155 -6.25 -10.08 12.97
N SER A 156 -4.94 -10.35 13.11
CA SER A 156 -4.38 -11.64 13.51
C SER A 156 -3.55 -11.48 14.77
N ASP A 157 -3.83 -12.27 15.81
CA ASP A 157 -3.12 -12.19 17.10
C ASP A 157 -3.03 -10.73 17.62
N ALA A 158 -4.14 -10.00 17.44
CA ALA A 158 -4.17 -8.55 17.52
C ALA A 158 -5.21 -8.05 18.52
N PHE A 159 -4.97 -6.85 19.04
CA PHE A 159 -5.90 -6.16 19.93
C PHE A 159 -6.27 -4.78 19.42
N VAL A 160 -7.56 -4.55 19.23
CA VAL A 160 -8.14 -3.28 18.76
C VAL A 160 -8.93 -2.66 19.90
N GLN A 161 -8.55 -1.47 20.33
CA GLN A 161 -9.35 -0.66 21.25
C GLN A 161 -9.99 0.50 20.50
N LYS A 162 -11.30 0.63 20.63
CA LYS A 162 -12.05 1.66 19.93
C LYS A 162 -12.89 2.47 20.91
N ASP A 163 -12.65 3.77 20.95
CA ASP A 163 -13.48 4.75 21.65
C ASP A 163 -14.39 5.46 20.63
N GLY A 164 -15.69 5.18 20.69
CA GLY A 164 -16.73 5.58 19.75
C GLY A 164 -17.11 4.49 18.74
N ASN A 165 -17.79 4.85 17.65
CA ASN A 165 -18.37 3.87 16.73
C ASN A 165 -17.34 3.18 15.80
N TYR A 166 -17.51 1.88 15.58
CA TYR A 166 -16.93 1.15 14.45
C TYR A 166 -18.05 0.81 13.46
N ILE A 167 -17.99 1.35 12.25
CA ILE A 167 -18.86 1.03 11.13
C ILE A 167 -18.09 0.13 10.15
N ASN A 168 -18.53 -1.12 9.98
CA ASN A 168 -17.96 -2.06 9.02
C ASN A 168 -18.93 -2.28 7.86
N ASN A 169 -18.66 -1.68 6.71
CA ASN A 169 -19.38 -1.89 5.45
C ASN A 169 -18.59 -2.78 4.46
N GLY A 170 -17.28 -2.92 4.66
CA GLY A 170 -16.39 -3.74 3.84
C GLY A 170 -16.17 -5.13 4.42
N SER A 171 -14.91 -5.52 4.58
CA SER A 171 -14.52 -6.79 5.20
C SER A 171 -13.67 -6.56 6.43
N THR A 172 -14.08 -7.18 7.53
CA THR A 172 -13.26 -7.37 8.73
C THR A 172 -12.97 -8.85 8.88
N THR A 173 -11.76 -9.23 9.29
CA THR A 173 -11.44 -10.62 9.62
C THR A 173 -10.69 -10.68 10.94
N LEU A 174 -11.10 -11.61 11.81
CA LEU A 174 -10.50 -11.85 13.12
C LEU A 174 -9.91 -13.26 13.17
N ALA A 175 -8.62 -13.36 13.47
CA ALA A 175 -7.93 -14.63 13.76
C ALA A 175 -7.16 -14.47 15.08
N ASN A 176 -7.61 -15.14 16.15
CA ASN A 176 -7.05 -14.94 17.49
C ASN A 176 -6.95 -13.46 17.92
N ALA A 177 -7.89 -12.64 17.46
CA ALA A 177 -7.90 -11.20 17.67
C ALA A 177 -9.16 -10.76 18.42
N CYS A 178 -9.09 -9.61 19.07
CA CYS A 178 -10.21 -9.02 19.81
C CYS A 178 -10.38 -7.54 19.45
N ILE A 179 -11.64 -7.11 19.33
CA ILE A 179 -12.04 -5.72 19.22
C ILE A 179 -12.81 -5.36 20.49
N GLU A 180 -12.29 -4.41 21.26
CA GLU A 180 -12.93 -3.82 22.43
C GLU A 180 -13.50 -2.46 22.05
N ILE A 181 -14.82 -2.30 22.17
CA ILE A 181 -15.50 -1.00 22.09
C ILE A 181 -15.61 -0.43 23.50
N LEU A 182 -14.83 0.61 23.79
CA LEU A 182 -14.82 1.28 25.10
C LEU A 182 -16.09 2.12 25.31
N ASP A 183 -16.52 2.81 24.26
CA ASP A 183 -17.77 3.58 24.19
C ASP A 183 -18.27 3.57 22.73
N GLY A 184 -19.57 3.71 22.51
CA GLY A 184 -20.21 3.67 21.18
C GLY A 184 -20.64 2.28 20.71
N ASN A 185 -20.81 2.13 19.40
CA ASN A 185 -21.42 0.94 18.78
C ASN A 185 -20.51 0.26 17.75
N PHE A 186 -20.63 -1.05 17.63
CA PHE A 186 -20.12 -1.82 16.50
C PHE A 186 -21.27 -2.11 15.52
N ASN A 187 -21.25 -1.45 14.36
CA ASN A 187 -22.27 -1.57 13.33
C ASN A 187 -21.71 -2.39 12.16
N ASN A 188 -22.18 -3.62 12.01
CA ASN A 188 -21.74 -4.52 10.95
C ASN A 188 -22.75 -4.60 9.80
N ASN A 189 -22.43 -3.94 8.70
CA ASN A 189 -23.17 -4.02 7.44
C ASN A 189 -22.44 -4.88 6.38
N GLY A 190 -21.16 -5.17 6.61
CA GLY A 190 -20.29 -5.97 5.75
C GLY A 190 -20.01 -7.38 6.29
N SER A 191 -18.87 -7.94 5.86
CA SER A 191 -18.39 -9.24 6.34
C SER A 191 -17.54 -9.10 7.60
N LEU A 192 -17.71 -10.04 8.54
CA LEU A 192 -16.93 -10.22 9.76
C LEU A 192 -16.56 -11.70 9.92
#